data_AF-A0A534ARI1-F1
#
_entry.id   AF-A0A534ARI1-F1
#
_cell.length_a   1.000
_cell.length_b   1.000
_cell.length_c   1.000
_cell.angle_alpha   90.00
_cell.angle_beta   90.00
_cell.angle_gamma   90.00
#
_symmetry.space_group_name_H-M   'P 1'
#
loop_
_entity.id
_entity.type
_entity.pdbx_description
1 polymer ?
#
loop_
_entity_poly.entity_id
_entity_poly.type
_entity_poly.pdbx_seq_one_letter_code
_entity_poly.pdbx_strand_id
1 'polypeptide(L)'
;MSPSDARPTVVRYTAGERTTHWLIALAFVLAALSGLVLFHPALFWLSVFFGGGPWTRILHPFIGLFMLIVFLSFAATVWDDNRMQPADWQWLRRWRDVVNNREEQLPEVGRYNAGQKLLFLVIVACMAGLLLSGLVIWRAYFSSYFAIGLIRFASLLHAVCAFVLICAILVHIYAAVWVKGSIHAMLGGTVTPGWAWKHHRAWFRQITHAAHRAEFFAARGRRLRQLAETGAPGHTIGDYLRLMAVVADAQQLAIRSFDAPAPAAHELVRSHTHRMPVIHASSWPRARNWRELVTQLCGAVSAAQEAPAGVRIACERLQSARPEELEAQADALLDGRTDAIDVGGAPFLMAALQVYWVALASRLLPDQVPGLEVPGLCPVCGTLPVASIVRAEARSEGYRFLHCALCGTEWHLVRITCSQCLGTANIAYHSIEGDSGAIRAESCDQCHTYRRILYQEKDTNVDPVADDLGSLALDLLMSEAGYHRGSGNPLLWHRP
;
A
#
# COMPACT_ATOMS: atom_id res chain seq x y z
N MET A 1 -28.06 -4.93 15.06
CA MET A 1 -27.11 -4.18 14.21
C MET A 1 -26.86 -5.02 12.98
N SER A 2 -27.20 -4.48 11.81
CA SER A 2 -26.91 -5.11 10.52
C SER A 2 -25.38 -5.22 10.32
N PRO A 3 -24.86 -6.24 9.63
CA PRO A 3 -23.44 -6.31 9.26
C PRO A 3 -22.94 -5.09 8.46
N SER A 4 -23.83 -4.21 7.98
CA SER A 4 -23.52 -2.94 7.33
C SER A 4 -23.11 -1.78 8.28
N ASP A 5 -23.25 -1.92 9.61
CA ASP A 5 -22.90 -0.89 10.61
C ASP A 5 -21.50 -1.07 11.23
N ALA A 6 -20.75 -2.10 10.81
CA ALA A 6 -19.40 -2.30 11.31
C ALA A 6 -18.50 -1.19 10.76
N ARG A 7 -18.06 -0.27 11.64
CA ARG A 7 -17.07 0.75 11.26
C ARG A 7 -15.87 0.04 10.63
N PRO A 8 -15.39 0.49 9.46
CA PRO A 8 -14.26 -0.14 8.80
C PRO A 8 -13.08 -0.18 9.78
N THR A 9 -12.41 -1.34 9.85
CA THR A 9 -11.22 -1.53 10.70
C THR A 9 -10.06 -2.05 9.87
N VAL A 10 -8.86 -1.82 10.38
CA VAL A 10 -7.59 -2.20 9.75
C VAL A 10 -6.82 -3.07 10.71
N VAL A 11 -6.27 -4.17 10.22
CA VAL A 11 -5.41 -5.06 11.03
C VAL A 11 -4.09 -4.36 11.33
N ARG A 12 -3.78 -4.18 12.61
CA ARG A 12 -2.53 -3.59 13.11
C ARG A 12 -1.55 -4.63 13.64
N TYR A 13 -2.05 -5.62 14.37
CA TYR A 13 -1.25 -6.72 14.92
C TYR A 13 -1.87 -8.07 14.56
N THR A 14 -1.07 -8.95 13.99
CA THR A 14 -1.46 -10.34 13.67
C THR A 14 -1.70 -11.15 14.93
N ALA A 15 -2.41 -12.28 14.82
CA ALA A 15 -2.66 -13.16 15.98
C ALA A 15 -1.35 -13.64 16.63
N GLY A 16 -0.33 -13.96 15.83
CA GLY A 16 0.99 -14.36 16.34
C GLY A 16 1.67 -13.25 17.14
N GLU A 17 1.70 -12.02 16.62
CA GLU A 17 2.27 -10.87 17.32
C GLU A 17 1.57 -10.61 18.67
N ARG A 18 0.24 -10.75 18.71
CA ARG A 18 -0.52 -10.57 19.95
C ARG A 18 -0.20 -11.64 20.98
N THR A 19 -0.24 -12.91 20.59
CA THR A 19 0.05 -14.02 21.50
C THR A 19 1.45 -13.91 22.08
N THR A 20 2.46 -13.65 21.24
CA THR A 20 3.84 -13.52 21.67
C THR A 20 4.03 -12.33 22.62
N HIS A 21 3.41 -11.18 22.33
CA HIS A 21 3.43 -10.03 23.24
C HIS A 21 2.84 -10.37 24.62
N TRP A 22 1.68 -11.03 24.69
CA TRP A 22 1.04 -11.37 25.97
C TRP A 22 1.82 -12.42 26.76
N LEU A 23 2.49 -13.37 26.09
CA LEU A 23 3.43 -14.28 26.73
C LEU A 23 4.61 -13.55 27.37
N ILE A 24 5.21 -12.58 26.65
CA ILE A 24 6.28 -11.73 27.17
C ILE A 24 5.78 -10.89 28.35
N ALA A 25 4.61 -10.26 28.23
CA ALA A 25 4.04 -9.42 29.27
C ALA A 25 3.78 -10.22 30.57
N LEU A 26 3.22 -11.42 30.46
CA LEU A 26 3.00 -12.31 31.60
C LEU A 26 4.33 -12.73 32.25
N ALA A 27 5.29 -13.18 31.43
CA ALA A 27 6.60 -13.59 31.92
C ALA A 27 7.35 -12.42 32.60
N PHE A 28 7.23 -11.22 32.03
CA PHE A 28 7.79 -10.00 32.61
C PHE A 28 7.18 -9.68 33.98
N VAL A 29 5.86 -9.72 34.12
CA VAL A 29 5.20 -9.47 35.43
C VAL A 29 5.70 -10.47 36.47
N LEU A 30 5.78 -11.75 36.13
CA LEU A 30 6.29 -12.78 37.03
C LEU A 30 7.77 -12.57 37.38
N ALA A 31 8.63 -12.25 36.40
CA ALA A 31 10.04 -11.97 36.61
C ALA A 31 10.27 -10.70 37.44
N ALA A 32 9.51 -9.63 37.18
CA ALA A 32 9.61 -8.37 37.90
C ALA A 32 9.19 -8.53 39.37
N LEU A 33 8.05 -9.18 39.64
CA LEU A 33 7.58 -9.41 41.01
C LEU A 33 8.54 -10.32 41.79
N SER A 34 9.00 -11.43 41.19
CA SER A 34 9.99 -12.31 41.83
C SER A 34 11.35 -11.63 42.01
N GLY A 35 11.77 -10.76 41.08
CA GLY A 35 12.98 -9.96 41.21
C GLY A 35 12.88 -8.95 42.35
N LEU A 36 11.73 -8.29 42.51
CA LEU A 36 11.46 -7.35 43.59
C LEU A 36 11.49 -8.01 44.98
N VAL A 37 11.00 -9.25 45.10
CA VAL A 37 11.16 -10.09 46.32
C VAL A 37 12.63 -10.22 46.71
N LEU A 38 13.51 -10.44 45.72
CA LEU A 38 14.94 -10.65 45.93
C LEU A 38 15.72 -9.32 46.08
N PHE A 39 15.13 -8.20 45.65
CA PHE A 39 15.78 -6.89 45.65
C PHE A 39 15.68 -6.16 47.00
N HIS A 40 14.49 -6.14 47.63
CA HIS A 40 14.27 -5.40 48.88
C HIS A 40 13.42 -6.17 49.90
N PRO A 41 13.85 -6.28 51.17
CA PRO A 41 13.16 -7.09 52.19
C PRO A 41 11.69 -6.71 52.42
N ALA A 42 11.32 -5.43 52.30
CA ALA A 42 9.93 -4.98 52.43
C ALA A 42 8.98 -5.60 51.39
N LEU A 43 9.52 -6.10 50.27
CA LEU A 43 8.75 -6.72 49.19
C LEU A 43 8.73 -8.25 49.30
N PHE A 44 9.31 -8.84 50.36
CA PHE A 44 9.42 -10.29 50.53
C PHE A 44 8.06 -11.00 50.61
N TRP A 45 7.01 -10.32 51.07
CA TRP A 45 5.65 -10.87 51.14
C TRP A 45 5.13 -11.34 49.76
N LEU A 46 5.61 -10.75 48.66
CA LEU A 46 5.28 -11.16 47.29
C LEU A 46 5.73 -12.59 46.96
N SER A 47 6.65 -13.17 47.75
CA SER A 47 7.10 -14.57 47.58
C SER A 47 5.97 -15.59 47.71
N VAL A 48 4.85 -15.24 48.37
CA VAL A 48 3.67 -16.11 48.49
C VAL A 48 3.14 -16.54 47.12
N PHE A 49 3.23 -15.67 46.11
CA PHE A 49 2.76 -15.96 44.75
C PHE A 49 3.63 -16.99 44.01
N PHE A 50 4.82 -17.28 44.52
CA PHE A 50 5.79 -18.18 43.92
C PHE A 50 6.07 -19.42 44.77
N GLY A 51 5.24 -19.70 45.80
CA GLY A 51 5.45 -20.83 46.71
C GLY A 51 6.48 -20.58 47.82
N GLY A 52 6.78 -19.31 48.11
CA GLY A 52 7.71 -18.88 49.16
C GLY A 52 9.12 -18.56 48.65
N GLY A 53 10.00 -18.14 49.56
CA GLY A 53 11.37 -17.70 49.24
C GLY A 53 12.20 -18.72 48.44
N PRO A 54 12.26 -20.01 48.85
CA PRO A 54 13.02 -21.03 48.11
C PRO A 54 12.59 -21.18 46.66
N TRP A 55 11.28 -21.29 46.41
CA TRP A 55 10.73 -21.44 45.06
C TRP A 55 10.86 -20.16 44.24
N THR A 56 10.71 -18.98 44.83
CA THR A 56 10.97 -17.69 44.15
C THR A 56 12.37 -17.65 43.56
N ARG A 57 13.38 -18.03 44.37
CA ARG A 57 14.79 -18.06 43.94
C ARG A 57 15.04 -19.10 42.85
N ILE A 58 14.36 -20.25 42.89
CA ILE A 58 14.49 -21.31 41.88
C ILE A 58 13.85 -20.87 40.56
N LEU A 59 12.61 -20.37 40.60
CA LEU A 59 11.80 -20.10 39.40
C LEU A 59 12.25 -18.84 38.65
N HIS A 60 12.67 -17.78 39.35
CA HIS A 60 13.02 -16.49 38.75
C HIS A 60 13.92 -16.60 37.50
N PRO A 61 15.10 -17.26 37.54
CA PRO A 61 15.97 -17.33 36.36
C PRO A 61 15.37 -18.15 35.19
N PHE A 62 14.52 -19.15 35.47
CA PHE A 62 13.82 -19.89 34.40
C PHE A 62 12.73 -19.05 33.75
N ILE A 63 11.99 -18.27 34.53
CA ILE A 63 11.00 -17.31 34.01
C ILE A 63 11.73 -16.26 33.15
N GLY A 64 12.87 -15.75 33.61
CA GLY A 64 13.71 -14.81 32.86
C GLY A 64 14.22 -15.40 31.54
N LEU A 65 14.67 -16.66 31.53
CA LEU A 65 15.10 -17.35 30.32
C LEU A 65 13.95 -17.58 29.34
N PHE A 66 12.78 -17.99 29.82
CA PHE A 66 11.57 -18.11 29.00
C PHE A 66 11.20 -16.77 28.37
N MET A 67 11.16 -15.70 29.18
CA MET A 67 10.90 -14.34 28.71
C MET A 67 11.89 -13.92 27.62
N LEU A 68 13.19 -14.16 27.82
CA LEU A 68 14.23 -13.87 26.84
C LEU A 68 14.00 -14.59 25.52
N ILE A 69 13.74 -15.90 25.54
CA ILE A 69 13.56 -16.70 24.32
C ILE A 69 12.37 -16.20 23.50
N VAL A 70 11.23 -15.98 24.17
CA VAL A 70 10.02 -15.46 23.52
C VAL A 70 10.27 -14.04 23.01
N PHE A 71 10.96 -13.20 23.78
CA PHE A 71 11.32 -11.85 23.38
C PHE A 71 12.26 -11.81 22.16
N LEU A 72 13.29 -12.67 22.08
CA LEU A 72 14.19 -12.71 20.94
C LEU A 72 13.46 -13.12 19.66
N SER A 73 12.54 -14.09 19.75
CA SER A 73 11.68 -14.46 18.62
C SER A 73 10.82 -13.28 18.17
N PHE A 74 10.20 -12.56 19.11
CA PHE A 74 9.42 -11.36 18.78
C PHE A 74 10.28 -10.23 18.20
N ALA A 75 11.43 -9.96 18.80
CA ALA A 75 12.33 -8.91 18.38
C ALA A 75 12.85 -9.13 16.96
N ALA A 76 13.10 -10.39 16.58
CA ALA A 76 13.48 -10.74 15.21
C ALA A 76 12.38 -10.43 14.18
N THR A 77 11.10 -10.65 14.51
CA THR A 77 9.99 -10.40 13.57
C THR A 77 9.69 -8.91 13.37
N VAL A 78 9.91 -8.08 14.39
CA VAL A 78 9.64 -6.64 14.33
C VAL A 78 10.89 -5.78 14.20
N TRP A 79 12.06 -6.39 13.94
CA TRP A 79 13.34 -5.69 13.94
C TRP A 79 13.38 -4.54 12.93
N ASP A 80 12.99 -4.82 11.68
CA ASP A 80 13.06 -3.84 10.60
C ASP A 80 12.11 -2.66 10.81
N ASP A 81 10.92 -2.92 11.37
CA ASP A 81 9.95 -1.89 11.74
C ASP A 81 10.45 -0.96 12.85
N ASN A 82 11.39 -1.43 13.69
CA ASN A 82 11.93 -0.71 14.83
C ASN A 82 13.28 -0.03 14.56
N ARG A 83 13.81 -0.12 13.34
CA ARG A 83 15.03 0.61 12.97
C ARG A 83 14.80 2.11 13.02
N MET A 84 15.73 2.82 13.68
CA MET A 84 15.72 4.28 13.77
C MET A 84 16.06 4.91 12.42
N GLN A 85 15.18 5.77 11.93
CA GLN A 85 15.30 6.51 10.68
C GLN A 85 15.55 8.01 10.96
N PRO A 86 16.01 8.81 9.98
CA PRO A 86 16.22 10.25 10.16
C PRO A 86 14.99 11.00 10.71
N ALA A 87 13.79 10.63 10.26
CA ALA A 87 12.53 11.22 10.73
C ALA A 87 12.28 10.95 12.24
N ASP A 88 12.72 9.80 12.76
CA ASP A 88 12.53 9.45 14.17
C ASP A 88 13.33 10.38 15.10
N TRP A 89 14.52 10.80 14.66
CA TRP A 89 15.35 11.75 15.41
C TRP A 89 14.72 13.15 15.45
N GLN A 90 14.07 13.57 14.36
CA GLN A 90 13.31 14.81 14.33
C GLN A 90 12.11 14.74 15.28
N TRP A 91 11.41 13.61 15.30
CA TRP A 91 10.30 13.36 16.22
C TRP A 91 10.73 13.47 17.69
N LEU A 92 11.84 12.83 18.07
CA LEU A 92 12.37 12.86 19.44
C LEU A 92 12.78 14.28 19.88
N ARG A 93 13.34 15.09 18.98
CA ARG A 93 13.67 16.50 19.27
C ARG A 93 12.42 17.35 19.55
N ARG A 94 11.26 16.95 19.03
CA ARG A 94 9.95 17.62 19.21
C ARG A 94 9.07 16.97 20.29
N TRP A 95 9.67 16.32 21.29
CA TRP A 95 8.91 15.62 22.34
C TRP A 95 7.88 16.50 23.08
N ARG A 96 8.13 17.81 23.20
CA ARG A 96 7.18 18.75 23.82
C ARG A 96 5.88 18.83 23.02
N ASP A 97 5.95 18.76 21.70
CA ASP A 97 4.78 18.77 20.83
C ASP A 97 3.99 17.47 20.95
N VAL A 98 4.69 16.33 21.12
CA VAL A 98 4.06 15.03 21.41
C VAL A 98 3.24 15.10 22.70
N VAL A 99 3.85 15.52 23.82
CA VAL A 99 3.18 15.57 25.13
C VAL A 99 2.02 16.57 25.14
N ASN A 100 2.12 17.65 24.36
CA ASN A 100 1.07 18.65 24.21
C ASN A 100 0.04 18.32 23.10
N ASN A 101 0.04 17.11 22.54
CA ASN A 101 -0.85 16.66 21.46
C ASN A 101 -0.84 17.55 20.19
N ARG A 102 0.29 18.20 19.89
CA ARG A 102 0.50 19.01 18.68
C ARG A 102 1.04 18.14 17.54
N GLU A 103 0.27 17.12 17.18
CA GLU A 103 0.70 16.08 16.24
C GLU A 103 0.93 16.61 14.81
N GLU A 104 0.30 17.72 14.44
CA GLU A 104 0.50 18.37 13.14
C GLU A 104 1.92 18.92 12.92
N GLN A 105 2.69 19.13 13.99
CA GLN A 105 4.07 19.62 13.93
C GLN A 105 5.10 18.48 13.88
N LEU A 106 4.66 17.23 13.87
CA LEU A 106 5.52 16.06 13.90
C LEU A 106 5.73 15.50 12.49
N PRO A 107 6.90 14.89 12.20
CA PRO A 107 7.08 14.14 10.97
C PRO A 107 6.13 12.95 10.90
N GLU A 108 5.84 12.48 9.70
CA GLU A 108 4.95 11.35 9.52
C GLU A 108 5.51 10.07 10.16
N VAL A 109 4.64 9.37 10.88
CA VAL A 109 5.00 8.20 11.69
C VAL A 109 4.74 6.91 10.90
N GLY A 110 5.76 6.04 10.87
CA GLY A 110 5.69 4.68 10.31
C GLY A 110 4.93 3.69 11.19
N ARG A 111 5.23 2.39 11.09
CA ARG A 111 4.50 1.34 11.83
C ARG A 111 4.57 1.58 13.34
N TYR A 112 5.72 2.01 13.84
CA TYR A 112 5.95 2.46 15.21
C TYR A 112 6.51 3.89 15.22
N ASN A 113 6.15 4.68 16.24
CA ASN A 113 6.74 6.01 16.45
C ASN A 113 8.12 5.92 17.11
N ALA A 114 8.87 7.02 17.09
CA ALA A 114 10.22 7.05 17.63
C ALA A 114 10.30 6.70 19.13
N GLY A 115 9.28 7.04 19.93
CA GLY A 115 9.19 6.64 21.33
C GLY A 115 9.05 5.12 21.51
N GLN A 116 8.23 4.47 20.70
CA GLN A 116 8.08 3.01 20.68
C GLN A 116 9.38 2.32 20.22
N LYS A 117 10.06 2.87 19.21
CA LYS A 117 11.35 2.35 18.74
C LYS A 117 12.46 2.50 19.79
N LEU A 118 12.48 3.64 20.49
CA LEU A 118 13.41 3.86 21.60
C LEU A 118 13.14 2.87 22.74
N LEU A 119 11.88 2.65 23.10
CA LEU A 119 11.49 1.65 24.08
C LEU A 119 11.98 0.25 23.67
N PHE A 120 11.76 -0.15 22.40
CA PHE A 120 12.24 -1.42 21.87
C PHE A 120 13.74 -1.58 22.05
N LEU A 121 14.54 -0.56 21.68
CA LEU A 121 15.99 -0.57 21.83
C LEU A 121 16.43 -0.69 23.31
N VAL A 122 15.75 0.04 24.21
CA VAL A 122 16.01 -0.04 25.66
C VAL A 122 15.73 -1.44 26.18
N ILE A 123 14.63 -2.07 25.77
CA ILE A 123 14.29 -3.44 26.17
C ILE A 123 15.35 -4.42 25.65
N VAL A 124 15.77 -4.33 24.38
CA VAL A 124 16.83 -5.19 23.81
C VAL A 124 18.13 -5.07 24.62
N ALA A 125 18.57 -3.84 24.91
CA ALA A 125 19.79 -3.60 25.68
C ALA A 125 19.68 -4.13 27.12
N CYS A 126 18.55 -3.89 27.79
CA CYS A 126 18.30 -4.40 29.14
C CYS A 126 18.24 -5.92 29.16
N MET A 127 17.62 -6.55 28.16
CA MET A 127 17.50 -8.00 28.08
C MET A 127 18.86 -8.68 27.89
N ALA A 128 19.73 -8.10 27.06
CA ALA A 128 21.11 -8.55 26.92
C ALA A 128 21.88 -8.40 28.25
N GLY A 129 21.75 -7.25 28.92
CA GLY A 129 22.37 -7.02 30.23
C GLY A 129 21.88 -7.99 31.30
N LEU A 130 20.57 -8.26 31.36
CA LEU A 130 19.94 -9.21 32.29
C LEU A 130 20.37 -10.65 32.02
N LEU A 131 20.50 -11.06 30.76
CA LEU A 131 21.00 -12.39 30.40
C LEU A 131 22.45 -12.57 30.85
N LEU A 132 23.34 -11.66 30.44
CA LEU A 132 24.77 -11.77 30.73
C LEU A 132 25.03 -11.74 32.24
N SER A 133 24.41 -10.79 32.94
CA SER A 133 24.54 -10.69 34.40
C SER A 133 23.83 -11.83 35.14
N GLY A 134 22.66 -12.25 34.66
CA GLY A 134 21.84 -13.32 35.24
C GLY A 134 22.55 -14.66 35.21
N LEU A 135 23.21 -15.00 34.10
CA LEU A 135 24.04 -16.19 33.99
C LEU A 135 25.19 -16.17 35.00
N VAL A 136 25.90 -15.05 35.13
CA VAL A 136 27.02 -14.92 36.08
C VAL A 136 26.58 -15.11 37.53
N ILE A 137 25.41 -14.59 37.91
CA ILE A 137 24.91 -14.68 39.30
C ILE A 137 24.07 -15.94 39.57
N TRP A 138 23.89 -16.82 38.59
CA TRP A 138 23.10 -18.03 38.75
C TRP A 138 23.87 -19.08 39.56
N ARG A 139 23.65 -19.04 40.88
CA ARG A 139 24.42 -19.82 41.87
C ARG A 139 24.44 -21.33 41.66
N ALA A 140 23.31 -21.92 41.25
CA ALA A 140 23.19 -23.37 41.18
C ALA A 140 23.98 -24.00 40.02
N TYR A 141 24.23 -23.23 38.95
CA TYR A 141 24.77 -23.80 37.70
C TYR A 141 26.04 -23.11 37.22
N PHE A 142 26.13 -21.78 37.32
CA PHE A 142 27.15 -21.02 36.58
C PHE A 142 28.05 -20.13 37.46
N SER A 143 27.57 -19.66 38.60
CA SER A 143 28.29 -18.66 39.40
C SER A 143 29.68 -19.11 39.89
N SER A 144 29.90 -20.41 40.07
CA SER A 144 31.19 -20.97 40.51
C SER A 144 32.32 -20.81 39.49
N TYR A 145 31.99 -20.58 38.22
CA TYR A 145 32.99 -20.39 37.16
C TYR A 145 33.54 -18.95 37.10
N PHE A 146 33.00 -18.02 37.89
CA PHE A 146 33.33 -16.61 37.80
C PHE A 146 33.99 -16.08 39.08
N ALA A 147 34.92 -15.15 38.92
CA ALA A 147 35.57 -14.48 40.05
C ALA A 147 34.58 -13.64 40.86
N ILE A 148 34.79 -13.53 42.17
CA ILE A 148 33.91 -12.79 43.10
C ILE A 148 33.69 -11.33 42.66
N GLY A 149 34.72 -10.66 42.14
CA GLY A 149 34.61 -9.30 41.62
C GLY A 149 33.59 -9.18 40.49
N LEU A 150 33.60 -10.14 39.55
CA LEU A 150 32.66 -10.18 38.44
C LEU A 150 31.24 -10.52 38.90
N ILE A 151 31.08 -11.42 39.88
CA ILE A 151 29.77 -11.74 40.48
C ILE A 151 29.14 -10.48 41.10
N ARG A 152 29.92 -9.71 41.87
CA ARG A 152 29.44 -8.45 42.50
C ARG A 152 29.03 -7.42 41.44
N PHE A 153 29.84 -7.25 40.41
CA PHE A 153 29.51 -6.36 39.30
C PHE A 153 28.24 -6.82 38.57
N ALA A 154 28.12 -8.12 38.29
CA ALA A 154 26.94 -8.68 37.64
C ALA A 154 25.68 -8.48 38.49
N SER A 155 25.73 -8.63 39.81
CA SER A 155 24.59 -8.32 40.68
C SER A 155 24.13 -6.87 40.55
N LEU A 156 25.06 -5.91 40.52
CA LEU A 156 24.75 -4.49 40.32
C LEU A 156 24.15 -4.24 38.93
N LEU A 157 24.79 -4.76 37.88
CA LEU A 157 24.32 -4.62 36.50
C LEU A 157 22.91 -5.21 36.34
N HIS A 158 22.65 -6.38 36.90
CA HIS A 158 21.35 -7.03 36.86
C HIS A 158 20.27 -6.16 37.51
N ALA A 159 20.55 -5.63 38.70
CA ALA A 159 19.63 -4.75 39.42
C ALA A 159 19.34 -3.45 38.64
N VAL A 160 20.36 -2.83 38.04
CA VAL A 160 20.20 -1.61 37.23
C VAL A 160 19.39 -1.90 35.97
N CYS A 161 19.71 -2.95 35.22
CA CYS A 161 18.94 -3.33 34.03
C CYS A 161 17.49 -3.68 34.38
N ALA A 162 17.24 -4.39 35.49
CA ALA A 162 15.90 -4.71 35.96
C ALA A 162 15.11 -3.44 36.32
N PHE A 163 15.73 -2.50 37.04
CA PHE A 163 15.10 -1.23 37.39
C PHE A 163 14.72 -0.42 36.15
N VAL A 164 15.67 -0.25 35.21
CA VAL A 164 15.42 0.47 33.95
C VAL A 164 14.30 -0.19 33.15
N LEU A 165 14.32 -1.52 33.05
CA LEU A 165 13.29 -2.27 32.34
C LEU A 165 11.90 -2.11 33.00
N ILE A 166 11.82 -2.19 34.33
CA ILE A 166 10.56 -1.96 35.06
C ILE A 166 10.03 -0.55 34.80
N CYS A 167 10.85 0.48 34.91
CA CYS A 167 10.44 1.85 34.60
C CYS A 167 9.98 2.00 33.14
N ALA A 168 10.70 1.39 32.19
CA ALA A 168 10.36 1.44 30.78
C ALA A 168 9.00 0.78 30.48
N ILE A 169 8.70 -0.36 31.11
CA ILE A 169 7.40 -1.04 30.94
C ILE A 169 6.26 -0.25 31.61
N LEU A 170 6.49 0.42 32.74
CA LEU A 170 5.48 1.30 33.33
C LEU A 170 5.13 2.46 32.39
N VAL A 171 6.13 3.09 31.77
CA VAL A 171 5.93 4.13 30.76
C VAL A 171 5.20 3.58 29.52
N HIS A 172 5.55 2.37 29.08
CA HIS A 172 4.88 1.69 27.97
C HIS A 172 3.38 1.47 28.22
N ILE A 173 3.04 0.94 29.40
CA ILE A 173 1.64 0.70 29.80
C ILE A 173 0.89 2.04 29.89
N TYR A 174 1.50 3.05 30.51
CA TYR A 174 0.91 4.39 30.57
C TYR A 174 0.63 4.97 29.18
N ALA A 175 1.60 4.89 28.26
CA ALA A 175 1.44 5.36 26.88
C ALA A 175 0.31 4.61 26.14
N ALA A 176 0.18 3.30 26.35
CA ALA A 176 -0.89 2.50 25.77
C ALA A 176 -2.29 2.90 26.29
N VAL A 177 -2.40 3.33 27.55
CA VAL A 177 -3.63 3.85 28.15
C VAL A 177 -3.95 5.28 27.67
N TRP A 178 -2.91 6.11 27.52
CA TRP A 178 -3.01 7.51 27.09
C TRP A 178 -3.47 7.63 25.64
N VAL A 179 -2.85 6.87 24.73
CA VAL A 179 -3.24 6.82 23.31
C VAL A 179 -4.46 5.90 23.16
N LYS A 180 -5.65 6.49 23.25
CA LYS A 180 -6.94 5.77 23.16
C LYS A 180 -7.00 4.88 21.91
N GLY A 181 -7.46 3.64 22.10
CA GLY A 181 -7.53 2.61 21.05
C GLY A 181 -6.33 1.67 21.01
N SER A 182 -5.18 2.01 21.61
CA SER A 182 -3.97 1.17 21.55
C SER A 182 -4.11 -0.15 22.32
N ILE A 183 -4.77 -0.16 23.48
CA ILE A 183 -5.06 -1.40 24.23
C ILE A 183 -6.00 -2.31 23.42
N HIS A 184 -7.05 -1.74 22.80
CA HIS A 184 -7.94 -2.49 21.93
C HIS A 184 -7.18 -3.08 20.73
N ALA A 185 -6.24 -2.33 20.15
CA ALA A 185 -5.38 -2.85 19.10
C ALA A 185 -4.56 -4.07 19.55
N MET A 186 -4.03 -4.05 20.78
CA MET A 186 -3.21 -5.15 21.32
C MET A 186 -4.04 -6.37 21.75
N LEU A 187 -5.31 -6.17 22.10
CA LEU A 187 -6.24 -7.25 22.46
C LEU A 187 -6.92 -7.85 21.22
N GLY A 188 -7.54 -7.00 20.39
CA GLY A 188 -8.34 -7.39 19.23
C GLY A 188 -7.59 -7.45 17.91
N GLY A 189 -6.44 -6.78 17.79
CA GLY A 189 -5.60 -6.77 16.59
C GLY A 189 -5.94 -5.71 15.56
N THR A 190 -7.03 -4.97 15.73
CA THR A 190 -7.52 -4.00 14.74
C THR A 190 -7.60 -2.58 15.30
N VAL A 191 -7.53 -1.60 14.40
CA VAL A 191 -7.68 -0.17 14.67
C VAL A 191 -8.63 0.48 13.66
N THR A 192 -9.19 1.63 14.02
CA THR A 192 -9.97 2.41 13.05
C THR A 192 -9.04 3.14 12.06
N PRO A 193 -9.47 3.38 10.82
CA PRO A 193 -8.73 4.19 9.85
C PRO A 193 -8.38 5.58 10.38
N GLY A 194 -9.27 6.21 11.16
CA GLY A 194 -9.01 7.51 11.78
C GLY A 194 -7.87 7.47 12.80
N TRP A 195 -7.78 6.40 13.61
CA TRP A 195 -6.67 6.19 14.53
C TRP A 195 -5.35 5.98 13.77
N ALA A 196 -5.36 5.16 12.72
CA ALA A 196 -4.21 4.88 11.89
C ALA A 196 -3.69 6.14 11.18
N TRP A 197 -4.58 6.95 10.60
CA TRP A 197 -4.24 8.24 9.98
C TRP A 197 -3.65 9.24 10.98
N LYS A 198 -4.20 9.29 12.20
CA LYS A 198 -3.78 10.23 13.24
C LYS A 198 -2.40 9.87 13.80
N HIS A 199 -2.22 8.64 14.26
CA HIS A 199 -1.02 8.25 15.02
C HIS A 199 0.08 7.57 14.18
N HIS A 200 -0.26 7.03 13.00
CA HIS A 200 0.64 6.21 12.18
C HIS A 200 0.43 6.47 10.68
N ARG A 201 0.44 7.74 10.29
CA ARG A 201 0.05 8.20 8.94
C ARG A 201 0.83 7.53 7.80
N ALA A 202 2.15 7.44 7.91
CA ALA A 202 2.98 6.86 6.85
C ALA A 202 2.70 5.35 6.70
N TRP A 203 2.52 4.63 7.81
CA TRP A 203 2.11 3.22 7.78
C TRP A 203 0.73 3.03 7.18
N PHE A 204 -0.24 3.87 7.58
CA PHE A 204 -1.59 3.79 7.04
C PHE A 204 -1.62 4.02 5.53
N ARG A 205 -0.87 5.00 5.02
CA ARG A 205 -0.72 5.18 3.56
C ARG A 205 -0.14 3.91 2.92
N GLN A 206 0.98 3.39 3.44
CA GLN A 206 1.63 2.20 2.88
C GLN A 206 0.67 1.00 2.73
N ILE A 207 -0.09 0.67 3.77
CA ILE A 207 -1.02 -0.46 3.73
C ILE A 207 -2.23 -0.19 2.83
N THR A 208 -2.72 1.05 2.74
CA THR A 208 -3.81 1.41 1.83
C THR A 208 -3.36 1.34 0.38
N HIS A 209 -2.16 1.84 0.06
CA HIS A 209 -1.57 1.71 -1.28
C HIS A 209 -1.35 0.23 -1.65
N ALA A 210 -0.86 -0.59 -0.73
CA ALA A 210 -0.69 -2.03 -0.95
C ALA A 210 -2.03 -2.75 -1.18
N ALA A 211 -3.07 -2.42 -0.42
CA ALA A 211 -4.41 -2.98 -0.60
C ALA A 211 -5.02 -2.61 -1.96
N HIS A 212 -4.92 -1.34 -2.36
CA HIS A 212 -5.40 -0.89 -3.67
C HIS A 212 -4.68 -1.63 -4.82
N ARG A 213 -3.36 -1.81 -4.72
CA ARG A 213 -2.56 -2.57 -5.68
C ARG A 213 -2.95 -4.06 -5.76
N ALA A 214 -3.38 -4.66 -4.65
CA ALA A 214 -3.75 -6.08 -4.59
C ALA A 214 -5.03 -6.42 -5.37
N GLU A 215 -5.88 -5.42 -5.64
CA GLU A 215 -7.19 -5.60 -6.30
C GLU A 215 -7.37 -4.80 -7.60
N PHE A 216 -6.44 -3.90 -7.94
CA PHE A 216 -6.58 -2.94 -9.03
C PHE A 216 -7.02 -3.58 -10.37
N PHE A 217 -6.26 -4.55 -10.89
CA PHE A 217 -6.61 -5.21 -12.14
C PHE A 217 -7.67 -6.31 -11.96
N ALA A 218 -7.78 -6.90 -10.76
CA ALA A 218 -8.81 -7.89 -10.45
C ALA A 218 -10.22 -7.29 -10.57
N ALA A 219 -10.40 -6.05 -10.08
CA ALA A 219 -11.64 -5.31 -10.18
C ALA A 219 -12.02 -5.08 -11.65
N ARG A 220 -11.06 -4.63 -12.47
CA ARG A 220 -11.21 -4.48 -13.92
C ARG A 220 -11.62 -5.78 -14.61
N GLY A 221 -10.95 -6.89 -14.30
CA GLY A 221 -11.28 -8.20 -14.87
C GLY A 221 -12.70 -8.65 -14.53
N ARG A 222 -13.16 -8.45 -13.28
CA ARG A 222 -14.56 -8.72 -12.90
C ARG A 222 -15.54 -7.85 -13.68
N ARG A 223 -15.26 -6.54 -13.79
CA ARG A 223 -16.13 -5.61 -14.52
C ARG A 223 -16.21 -5.94 -16.02
N LEU A 224 -15.09 -6.28 -16.66
CA LEU A 224 -15.06 -6.71 -18.06
C LEU A 224 -15.94 -7.94 -18.31
N ARG A 225 -15.92 -8.94 -17.41
CA ARG A 225 -16.81 -10.11 -17.53
C ARG A 225 -18.28 -9.72 -17.40
N GLN A 226 -18.62 -8.85 -16.44
CA GLN A 226 -19.98 -8.35 -16.25
C GLN A 226 -20.49 -7.62 -17.51
N LEU A 227 -19.64 -6.78 -18.11
CA LEU A 227 -19.99 -6.05 -19.35
C LEU A 227 -20.11 -6.97 -20.58
N ALA A 228 -19.58 -8.19 -20.52
CA ALA A 228 -19.63 -9.18 -21.59
C ALA A 228 -20.88 -10.08 -21.53
N GLU A 229 -21.67 -10.00 -20.45
CA GLU A 229 -22.89 -10.79 -20.27
C GLU A 229 -24.02 -10.33 -21.21
N THR A 230 -24.89 -11.27 -21.59
CA THR A 230 -26.05 -10.96 -22.43
C THR A 230 -26.93 -9.90 -21.78
N GLY A 231 -27.26 -8.83 -22.53
CA GLY A 231 -28.05 -7.71 -22.02
C GLY A 231 -27.22 -6.59 -21.38
N ALA A 232 -25.92 -6.78 -21.18
CA ALA A 232 -25.02 -5.69 -20.79
C ALA A 232 -24.65 -4.79 -21.99
N PRO A 233 -24.23 -3.53 -21.77
CA PRO A 233 -23.90 -2.59 -22.85
C PRO A 233 -22.83 -3.11 -23.84
N GLY A 234 -21.90 -3.95 -23.35
CA GLY A 234 -20.77 -4.47 -24.11
C GLY A 234 -21.00 -5.82 -24.76
N HIS A 235 -22.20 -6.39 -24.68
CA HIS A 235 -22.43 -7.79 -25.07
C HIS A 235 -22.06 -8.09 -26.54
N THR A 236 -22.21 -7.12 -27.45
CA THR A 236 -21.89 -7.27 -28.88
C THR A 236 -20.41 -7.53 -29.15
N ILE A 237 -19.54 -7.12 -28.23
CA ILE A 237 -18.10 -7.39 -28.23
C ILE A 237 -17.70 -8.30 -27.05
N GLY A 238 -18.64 -9.09 -26.53
CA GLY A 238 -18.47 -9.86 -25.30
C GLY A 238 -17.29 -10.82 -25.31
N ASP A 239 -16.98 -11.47 -26.44
CA ASP A 239 -15.80 -12.35 -26.55
C ASP A 239 -14.49 -11.58 -26.37
N TYR A 240 -14.43 -10.37 -26.93
CA TYR A 240 -13.29 -9.50 -26.78
C TYR A 240 -13.17 -8.94 -25.35
N LEU A 241 -14.29 -8.59 -24.70
CA LEU A 241 -14.29 -8.19 -23.30
C LEU A 241 -13.85 -9.34 -22.38
N ARG A 242 -14.27 -10.58 -22.66
CA ARG A 242 -13.79 -11.78 -21.95
C ARG A 242 -12.29 -11.98 -22.14
N LEU A 243 -11.77 -11.80 -23.35
CA LEU A 243 -10.34 -11.83 -23.62
C LEU A 243 -9.59 -10.76 -22.81
N MET A 244 -10.08 -9.52 -22.79
CA MET A 244 -9.48 -8.45 -21.98
C MET A 244 -9.60 -8.70 -20.47
N ALA A 245 -10.62 -9.44 -20.02
CA ALA A 245 -10.71 -9.88 -18.63
C ALA A 245 -9.58 -10.86 -18.28
N VAL A 246 -9.25 -11.80 -19.18
CA VAL A 246 -8.07 -12.69 -19.02
C VAL A 246 -6.78 -11.86 -18.96
N VAL A 247 -6.64 -10.85 -19.81
CA VAL A 247 -5.49 -9.93 -19.75
C VAL A 247 -5.43 -9.24 -18.38
N ALA A 248 -6.55 -8.72 -17.87
CA ALA A 248 -6.60 -8.08 -16.56
C ALA A 248 -6.28 -9.05 -15.40
N ASP A 249 -6.72 -10.30 -15.46
CA ASP A 249 -6.32 -11.33 -14.48
C ASP A 249 -4.82 -11.58 -14.51
N ALA A 250 -4.24 -11.66 -15.71
CA ALA A 250 -2.80 -11.84 -15.88
C ALA A 250 -2.02 -10.61 -15.36
N GLN A 251 -2.53 -9.39 -15.57
CA GLN A 251 -1.98 -8.16 -14.99
C GLN A 251 -2.02 -8.22 -13.47
N GLN A 252 -3.14 -8.69 -12.90
CA GLN A 252 -3.28 -8.84 -11.45
C GLN A 252 -2.29 -9.85 -10.87
N LEU A 253 -2.06 -10.96 -11.57
CA LEU A 253 -1.07 -11.96 -11.17
C LEU A 253 0.35 -11.37 -11.21
N ALA A 254 0.69 -10.67 -12.29
CA ALA A 254 2.02 -10.08 -12.48
C ALA A 254 2.33 -8.97 -11.46
N ILE A 255 1.38 -8.06 -11.18
CA ILE A 255 1.63 -6.93 -10.27
C ILE A 255 1.83 -7.37 -8.81
N ARG A 256 1.38 -8.56 -8.41
CA ARG A 256 1.55 -9.08 -7.04
C ARG A 256 3.01 -9.42 -6.73
N SER A 257 3.75 -9.93 -7.70
CA SER A 257 5.16 -10.34 -7.54
C SER A 257 6.15 -9.33 -8.11
N PHE A 258 5.71 -8.41 -8.96
CA PHE A 258 6.62 -7.45 -9.60
C PHE A 258 7.12 -6.40 -8.62
N ASP A 259 8.43 -6.27 -8.44
CA ASP A 259 9.01 -5.19 -7.64
C ASP A 259 9.49 -4.05 -8.56
N ALA A 260 8.76 -2.93 -8.53
CA ALA A 260 9.15 -1.71 -9.22
C ALA A 260 10.06 -0.84 -8.33
N PRO A 261 11.19 -0.34 -8.86
CA PRO A 261 12.08 0.55 -8.11
C PRO A 261 11.35 1.87 -7.79
N ALA A 262 11.43 2.31 -6.53
CA ALA A 262 10.88 3.60 -6.15
C ALA A 262 11.66 4.75 -6.84
N PRO A 263 10.98 5.82 -7.29
CA PRO A 263 11.66 7.00 -7.80
C PRO A 263 12.65 7.56 -6.78
N ALA A 264 13.85 7.91 -7.25
CA ALA A 264 14.90 8.45 -6.42
C ALA A 264 14.53 9.86 -5.91
N ALA A 265 15.07 10.25 -4.77
CA ALA A 265 14.77 11.55 -4.16
C ALA A 265 15.02 12.74 -5.10
N HIS A 266 16.04 12.68 -5.95
CA HIS A 266 16.34 13.74 -6.92
C HIS A 266 15.29 13.83 -8.04
N GLU A 267 14.65 12.73 -8.42
CA GLU A 267 13.57 12.71 -9.42
C GLU A 267 12.31 13.37 -8.87
N LEU A 268 11.97 13.08 -7.60
CA LEU A 268 10.89 13.74 -6.88
C LEU A 268 11.12 15.25 -6.77
N VAL A 269 12.31 15.66 -6.34
CA VAL A 269 12.67 17.09 -6.22
C VAL A 269 12.59 17.79 -7.58
N ARG A 270 13.12 17.18 -8.65
CA ARG A 270 13.05 17.73 -10.00
C ARG A 270 11.60 17.90 -10.47
N SER A 271 10.79 16.86 -10.30
CA SER A 271 9.37 16.87 -10.66
C SER A 271 8.60 17.99 -9.95
N HIS A 272 8.79 18.17 -8.63
CA HIS A 272 8.20 19.27 -7.87
C HIS A 272 8.70 20.65 -8.31
N THR A 273 10.01 20.79 -8.53
CA THR A 273 10.63 22.07 -8.90
C THR A 273 10.10 22.57 -10.24
N HIS A 274 9.91 21.66 -11.20
CA HIS A 274 9.52 22.01 -12.56
C HIS A 274 8.05 21.73 -12.88
N ARG A 275 7.25 21.27 -11.90
CA ARG A 275 5.84 20.88 -12.09
C ARG A 275 5.64 19.91 -13.26
N MET A 276 6.51 18.91 -13.33
CA MET A 276 6.52 17.87 -14.37
C MET A 276 6.06 16.53 -13.82
N PRO A 277 5.55 15.61 -14.67
CA PRO A 277 5.22 14.25 -14.23
C PRO A 277 6.41 13.55 -13.56
N VAL A 278 6.14 12.83 -12.48
CA VAL A 278 7.18 12.16 -11.67
C VAL A 278 7.91 11.07 -12.47
N ILE A 279 7.15 10.22 -13.17
CA ILE A 279 7.60 9.07 -13.97
C ILE A 279 7.11 9.20 -15.41
N HIS A 280 7.46 10.30 -16.07
CA HIS A 280 7.02 10.65 -17.43
C HIS A 280 7.18 9.48 -18.42
N ALA A 281 6.06 9.07 -19.05
CA ALA A 281 5.93 7.81 -19.78
C ALA A 281 6.99 7.62 -20.89
N SER A 282 7.21 8.63 -21.73
CA SER A 282 8.12 8.54 -22.88
C SER A 282 9.60 8.61 -22.53
N SER A 283 9.95 9.12 -21.35
CA SER A 283 11.36 9.39 -20.99
C SER A 283 11.84 8.61 -19.78
N TRP A 284 10.96 7.86 -19.13
CA TRP A 284 11.33 7.10 -17.94
C TRP A 284 12.22 5.90 -18.31
N PRO A 285 13.41 5.76 -17.71
CA PRO A 285 14.30 4.64 -18.00
C PRO A 285 13.74 3.34 -17.40
N ARG A 286 13.01 2.56 -18.21
CA ARG A 286 12.42 1.30 -17.77
C ARG A 286 13.49 0.32 -17.29
N ALA A 287 13.26 -0.29 -16.13
CA ALA A 287 14.14 -1.30 -15.56
C ALA A 287 14.11 -2.59 -16.39
N ARG A 288 15.26 -3.21 -16.69
CA ARG A 288 15.36 -4.36 -17.64
C ARG A 288 14.37 -5.50 -17.39
N ASN A 289 13.97 -5.72 -16.14
CA ASN A 289 13.02 -6.74 -15.71
C ASN A 289 11.56 -6.43 -16.10
N TRP A 290 11.24 -5.23 -16.61
CA TRP A 290 9.88 -4.92 -17.10
C TRP A 290 9.47 -5.87 -18.25
N ARG A 291 10.43 -6.35 -19.05
CA ARG A 291 10.19 -7.30 -20.15
C ARG A 291 9.73 -8.67 -19.67
N GLU A 292 10.05 -9.05 -18.43
CA GLU A 292 9.54 -10.28 -17.82
C GLU A 292 8.01 -10.23 -17.65
N LEU A 293 7.43 -9.03 -17.51
CA LEU A 293 5.98 -8.83 -17.48
C LEU A 293 5.34 -9.22 -18.81
N VAL A 294 5.99 -8.92 -19.95
CA VAL A 294 5.52 -9.33 -21.28
C VAL A 294 5.47 -10.84 -21.36
N THR A 295 6.57 -11.52 -20.97
CA THR A 295 6.65 -12.97 -20.98
C THR A 295 5.58 -13.61 -20.10
N GLN A 296 5.40 -13.12 -18.87
CA GLN A 296 4.42 -13.61 -17.91
C GLN A 296 2.99 -13.41 -18.40
N LEU A 297 2.65 -12.21 -18.89
CA LEU A 297 1.32 -11.88 -19.40
C LEU A 297 0.97 -12.71 -20.63
N CYS A 298 1.82 -12.70 -21.65
CA CYS A 298 1.61 -13.46 -22.88
C CYS A 298 1.51 -14.97 -22.61
N GLY A 299 2.25 -15.49 -21.64
CA GLY A 299 2.18 -16.89 -21.24
C GLY A 299 0.83 -17.23 -20.61
N ALA A 300 0.37 -16.41 -19.67
CA ALA A 300 -0.93 -16.59 -19.02
C ALA A 300 -2.10 -16.46 -20.01
N VAL A 301 -2.06 -15.47 -20.90
CA VAL A 301 -3.09 -15.25 -21.93
C VAL A 301 -3.12 -16.40 -22.94
N SER A 302 -1.96 -16.89 -23.39
CA SER A 302 -1.89 -18.00 -24.35
C SER A 302 -2.38 -19.32 -23.76
N ALA A 303 -2.20 -19.52 -22.45
CA ALA A 303 -2.66 -20.70 -21.71
C ALA A 303 -4.16 -20.69 -21.38
N ALA A 304 -4.87 -19.58 -21.63
CA ALA A 304 -6.31 -19.52 -21.41
C ALA A 304 -7.06 -20.48 -22.35
N GLN A 305 -8.03 -21.21 -21.79
CA GLN A 305 -8.71 -22.33 -22.46
C GLN A 305 -9.31 -21.95 -23.83
N GLU A 306 -9.82 -20.73 -23.95
CA GLU A 306 -10.51 -20.23 -25.15
C GLU A 306 -9.71 -19.14 -25.90
N ALA A 307 -8.39 -19.05 -25.68
CA ALA A 307 -7.56 -18.06 -26.37
C ALA A 307 -7.59 -18.27 -27.91
N PRO A 308 -8.02 -17.27 -28.70
CA PRO A 308 -8.03 -17.37 -30.16
C PRO A 308 -6.64 -17.61 -30.75
N ALA A 309 -6.55 -18.30 -31.90
CA ALA A 309 -5.27 -18.59 -32.54
C ALA A 309 -4.43 -17.33 -32.83
N GLY A 310 -5.07 -16.25 -33.30
CA GLY A 310 -4.39 -14.97 -33.53
C GLY A 310 -3.80 -14.34 -32.27
N VAL A 311 -4.44 -14.56 -31.11
CA VAL A 311 -3.94 -14.10 -29.80
C VAL A 311 -2.68 -14.87 -29.41
N ARG A 312 -2.69 -16.21 -29.59
CA ARG A 312 -1.51 -17.06 -29.32
C ARG A 312 -0.32 -16.64 -30.19
N ILE A 313 -0.55 -16.44 -31.49
CA ILE A 313 0.49 -15.97 -32.43
C ILE A 313 1.05 -14.61 -32.02
N ALA A 314 0.17 -13.65 -31.65
CA ALA A 314 0.60 -12.33 -31.20
C ALA A 314 1.44 -12.42 -29.91
N CYS A 315 1.02 -13.23 -28.95
CA CYS A 315 1.73 -13.47 -27.70
C CYS A 315 3.08 -14.17 -27.91
N GLU A 316 3.12 -15.20 -28.75
CA GLU A 316 4.36 -15.91 -29.10
C GLU A 316 5.37 -14.97 -29.78
N ARG A 317 4.91 -14.08 -30.65
CA ARG A 317 5.77 -13.07 -31.28
C ARG A 317 6.33 -12.09 -30.25
N LEU A 318 5.52 -11.63 -29.30
CA LEU A 318 6.02 -10.74 -28.24
C LEU A 318 7.02 -11.46 -27.32
N GLN A 319 6.80 -12.73 -27.01
CA GLN A 319 7.70 -13.53 -26.18
C GLN A 319 9.04 -13.85 -26.86
N SER A 320 9.04 -13.97 -28.19
CA SER A 320 10.24 -14.26 -29.00
C SER A 320 10.93 -13.02 -29.57
N ALA A 321 10.33 -11.84 -29.42
CA ALA A 321 10.89 -10.58 -29.90
C ALA A 321 12.22 -10.25 -29.21
N ARG A 322 13.14 -9.63 -29.97
CA ARG A 322 14.42 -9.21 -29.41
C ARG A 322 14.21 -8.08 -28.39
N PRO A 323 15.06 -7.97 -27.35
CA PRO A 323 14.91 -6.90 -26.37
C PRO A 323 14.83 -5.50 -26.98
N GLU A 324 15.61 -5.20 -28.03
CA GLU A 324 15.55 -3.89 -28.68
C GLU A 324 14.22 -3.64 -29.42
N GLU A 325 13.64 -4.68 -30.02
CA GLU A 325 12.35 -4.59 -30.73
C GLU A 325 11.20 -4.35 -29.75
N LEU A 326 11.23 -5.03 -28.60
CA LEU A 326 10.25 -4.81 -27.52
C LEU A 326 10.32 -3.40 -26.96
N GLU A 327 11.53 -2.87 -26.71
CA GLU A 327 11.70 -1.49 -26.26
C GLU A 327 11.19 -0.50 -27.31
N ALA A 328 11.51 -0.72 -28.59
CA ALA A 328 11.06 0.16 -29.67
C ALA A 328 9.53 0.18 -29.83
N GLN A 329 8.87 -0.98 -29.69
CA GLN A 329 7.40 -1.07 -29.68
C GLN A 329 6.80 -0.41 -28.43
N ALA A 330 7.44 -0.57 -27.26
CA ALA A 330 6.99 0.09 -26.04
C ALA A 330 7.09 1.62 -26.16
N ASP A 331 8.20 2.14 -26.67
CA ASP A 331 8.34 3.58 -26.93
C ASP A 331 7.31 4.08 -27.93
N ALA A 332 7.06 3.32 -29.02
CA ALA A 332 6.02 3.68 -29.99
C ALA A 332 4.62 3.77 -29.35
N LEU A 333 4.28 2.84 -28.45
CA LEU A 333 3.01 2.85 -27.70
C LEU A 333 2.89 4.06 -26.77
N LEU A 334 3.96 4.39 -26.02
CA LEU A 334 3.95 5.47 -25.04
C LEU A 334 3.98 6.85 -25.68
N ASP A 335 4.64 6.96 -26.83
CA ASP A 335 4.69 8.19 -27.65
C ASP A 335 3.46 8.38 -28.55
N GLY A 336 2.58 7.36 -28.65
CA GLY A 336 1.42 7.41 -29.54
C GLY A 336 1.76 7.33 -31.03
N ARG A 337 2.89 6.71 -31.42
CA ARG A 337 3.32 6.57 -32.82
C ARG A 337 2.59 5.43 -33.53
N THR A 338 1.36 5.67 -33.96
CA THR A 338 0.44 4.68 -34.59
C THR A 338 1.06 3.87 -35.72
N ASP A 339 1.88 4.49 -36.57
CA ASP A 339 2.45 3.83 -37.75
C ASP A 339 3.55 2.82 -37.42
N ALA A 340 4.16 2.95 -36.24
CA ALA A 340 5.24 2.09 -35.77
C ALA A 340 4.73 0.96 -34.86
N ILE A 341 3.42 0.89 -34.58
CA ILE A 341 2.84 -0.06 -33.64
C ILE A 341 2.36 -1.32 -34.37
N ASP A 342 2.78 -2.47 -33.84
CA ASP A 342 2.16 -3.75 -34.15
C ASP A 342 0.78 -3.86 -33.46
N VAL A 343 -0.28 -3.56 -34.20
CA VAL A 343 -1.66 -3.50 -33.69
C VAL A 343 -2.11 -4.81 -33.02
N GLY A 344 -1.68 -5.96 -33.54
CA GLY A 344 -2.05 -7.26 -32.97
C GLY A 344 -1.44 -7.53 -31.60
N GLY A 345 -0.21 -7.09 -31.37
CA GLY A 345 0.49 -7.21 -30.09
C GLY A 345 0.21 -6.06 -29.10
N ALA A 346 -0.25 -4.91 -29.59
CA ALA A 346 -0.38 -3.68 -28.82
C ALA A 346 -1.18 -3.83 -27.50
N PRO A 347 -2.35 -4.50 -27.45
CA PRO A 347 -3.08 -4.69 -26.18
C PRO A 347 -2.27 -5.42 -25.10
N PHE A 348 -1.52 -6.45 -25.48
CA PHE A 348 -0.75 -7.27 -24.54
C PHE A 348 0.52 -6.56 -24.09
N LEU A 349 1.18 -5.84 -25.01
CA LEU A 349 2.34 -5.04 -24.67
C LEU A 349 1.94 -3.84 -23.79
N MET A 350 0.87 -3.11 -24.12
CA MET A 350 0.35 -2.05 -23.25
C MET A 350 -0.08 -2.62 -21.89
N ALA A 351 -0.69 -3.79 -21.83
CA ALA A 351 -1.04 -4.40 -20.55
C ALA A 351 0.20 -4.64 -19.66
N ALA A 352 1.34 -5.02 -20.24
CA ALA A 352 2.62 -5.13 -19.53
C ALA A 352 3.14 -3.77 -19.05
N LEU A 353 3.04 -2.74 -19.90
CA LEU A 353 3.38 -1.37 -19.52
C LEU A 353 2.46 -0.91 -18.38
N GLN A 354 1.14 -1.08 -18.45
CA GLN A 354 0.24 -0.73 -17.35
C GLN A 354 0.66 -1.39 -16.02
N VAL A 355 1.05 -2.67 -16.01
CA VAL A 355 1.57 -3.31 -14.78
C VAL A 355 2.82 -2.59 -14.26
N TYR A 356 3.78 -2.31 -15.13
CA TYR A 356 5.01 -1.60 -14.77
C TYR A 356 4.73 -0.20 -14.19
N TRP A 357 3.88 0.60 -14.86
CA TRP A 357 3.58 1.97 -14.44
C TRP A 357 2.66 2.04 -13.22
N VAL A 358 1.68 1.14 -13.09
CA VAL A 358 0.88 1.04 -11.86
C VAL A 358 1.77 0.63 -10.69
N ALA A 359 2.73 -0.28 -10.89
CA ALA A 359 3.69 -0.66 -9.86
C ALA A 359 4.59 0.51 -9.45
N LEU A 360 5.10 1.31 -10.40
CA LEU A 360 5.85 2.53 -10.10
C LEU A 360 4.98 3.58 -9.38
N ALA A 361 3.78 3.86 -9.87
CA ALA A 361 2.86 4.82 -9.26
C ALA A 361 2.46 4.40 -7.84
N SER A 362 2.34 3.10 -7.57
CA SER A 362 2.06 2.57 -6.23
C SER A 362 3.16 2.84 -5.20
N ARG A 363 4.36 3.25 -5.64
CA ARG A 363 5.48 3.67 -4.78
C ARG A 363 5.37 5.12 -4.33
N LEU A 364 4.50 5.92 -4.96
CA LEU A 364 4.36 7.34 -4.69
C LEU A 364 3.27 7.60 -3.65
N LEU A 365 3.58 8.51 -2.73
CA LEU A 365 2.61 9.09 -1.81
C LEU A 365 1.97 10.34 -2.45
N PRO A 366 0.71 10.69 -2.10
CA PRO A 366 0.03 11.84 -2.70
C PRO A 366 0.77 13.18 -2.60
N ASP A 367 1.53 13.39 -1.52
CA ASP A 367 2.34 14.59 -1.29
C ASP A 367 3.64 14.65 -2.09
N GLN A 368 4.05 13.53 -2.70
CA GLN A 368 5.20 13.42 -3.60
C GLN A 368 4.84 13.65 -5.07
N VAL A 369 3.56 13.86 -5.37
CA VAL A 369 3.05 14.09 -6.72
C VAL A 369 2.73 15.59 -6.86
N PRO A 370 3.42 16.33 -7.73
CA PRO A 370 3.14 17.75 -7.90
C PRO A 370 1.86 17.98 -8.71
N GLY A 371 1.23 19.13 -8.50
CA GLY A 371 0.26 19.66 -9.47
C GLY A 371 0.98 20.07 -10.75
N LEU A 372 0.39 19.75 -11.90
CA LEU A 372 0.88 20.19 -13.21
C LEU A 372 0.25 21.53 -13.61
N GLU A 373 0.93 22.27 -14.48
CA GLU A 373 0.36 23.44 -15.14
C GLU A 373 -0.66 23.07 -16.23
N VAL A 374 -0.59 21.82 -16.70
CA VAL A 374 -1.51 21.21 -17.67
C VAL A 374 -2.38 20.16 -16.97
N PRO A 375 -3.47 20.54 -16.28
CA PRO A 375 -4.28 19.63 -15.47
C PRO A 375 -5.04 18.57 -16.27
N GLY A 376 -5.00 18.61 -17.60
CA GLY A 376 -5.52 17.56 -18.48
C GLY A 376 -4.64 16.31 -18.59
N LEU A 377 -3.38 16.39 -18.14
CA LEU A 377 -2.43 15.26 -18.17
C LEU A 377 -2.25 14.64 -16.78
N CYS A 378 -1.91 13.36 -16.76
CA CYS A 378 -1.62 12.66 -15.51
C CYS A 378 -0.39 13.27 -14.81
N PRO A 379 -0.49 13.69 -13.52
CA PRO A 379 0.64 14.26 -12.78
C PRO A 379 1.73 13.26 -12.44
N VAL A 380 1.48 11.97 -12.66
CA VAL A 380 2.44 10.90 -12.39
C VAL A 380 3.21 10.53 -13.66
N CYS A 381 2.54 10.19 -14.76
CA CYS A 381 3.22 9.71 -15.97
C CYS A 381 3.04 10.59 -17.22
N GLY A 382 2.24 11.67 -17.15
CA GLY A 382 2.01 12.56 -18.29
C GLY A 382 1.03 12.05 -19.35
N THR A 383 0.51 10.82 -19.21
CA THR A 383 -0.45 10.24 -20.15
C THR A 383 -1.83 10.88 -20.02
N LEU A 384 -2.55 10.99 -21.14
CA LEU A 384 -3.95 11.42 -21.18
C LEU A 384 -4.86 10.44 -20.40
N PRO A 385 -5.97 10.93 -19.82
CA PRO A 385 -6.91 10.07 -19.12
C PRO A 385 -7.79 9.28 -20.08
N VAL A 386 -8.04 8.00 -19.79
CA VAL A 386 -8.98 7.18 -20.58
C VAL A 386 -10.41 7.68 -20.44
N ALA A 387 -10.81 8.04 -19.22
CA ALA A 387 -12.14 8.52 -18.88
C ALA A 387 -12.10 9.41 -17.63
N SER A 388 -13.22 10.05 -17.32
CA SER A 388 -13.48 10.70 -16.04
C SER A 388 -14.34 9.80 -15.15
N ILE A 389 -14.20 9.92 -13.83
CA ILE A 389 -15.05 9.25 -12.84
C ILE A 389 -15.52 10.23 -11.79
N VAL A 390 -16.80 10.17 -11.44
CA VAL A 390 -17.41 10.90 -10.33
C VAL A 390 -17.57 9.92 -9.17
N ARG A 391 -16.89 10.21 -8.07
CA ARG A 391 -16.81 9.32 -6.91
C ARG A 391 -18.07 9.43 -6.05
N ALA A 392 -18.46 8.31 -5.44
CA ALA A 392 -19.59 8.20 -4.51
C ALA A 392 -19.16 8.02 -3.06
N GLU A 393 -17.85 7.92 -2.79
CA GLU A 393 -17.32 7.76 -1.44
C GLU A 393 -17.49 9.04 -0.64
N ALA A 394 -17.86 8.95 0.64
CA ALA A 394 -18.20 10.11 1.48
C ALA A 394 -17.14 11.24 1.53
N ARG A 395 -15.86 10.95 1.26
CA ARG A 395 -14.79 11.97 1.24
C ARG A 395 -14.68 12.71 -0.10
N SER A 396 -15.18 12.11 -1.17
CA SER A 396 -15.03 12.58 -2.54
C SER A 396 -16.35 12.58 -3.32
N GLU A 397 -17.47 12.51 -2.61
CA GLU A 397 -18.81 12.44 -3.18
C GLU A 397 -19.05 13.63 -4.13
N GLY A 398 -19.39 13.31 -5.37
CA GLY A 398 -19.67 14.30 -6.42
C GLY A 398 -18.42 14.95 -7.03
N TYR A 399 -17.22 14.72 -6.49
CA TYR A 399 -15.98 15.16 -7.13
C TYR A 399 -15.64 14.32 -8.35
N ARG A 400 -15.21 15.03 -9.40
CA ARG A 400 -14.75 14.45 -10.65
C ARG A 400 -13.23 14.26 -10.63
N PHE A 401 -12.81 13.08 -11.03
CA PHE A 401 -11.42 12.72 -11.27
C PHE A 401 -11.23 12.31 -12.71
N LEU A 402 -10.07 12.62 -13.28
CA LEU A 402 -9.58 12.01 -14.51
C LEU A 402 -8.84 10.72 -14.15
N HIS A 403 -8.99 9.66 -14.92
CA HIS A 403 -8.33 8.37 -14.69
C HIS A 403 -7.27 8.09 -15.76
N CYS A 404 -6.01 7.92 -15.36
CA CYS A 404 -4.89 7.72 -16.28
C CYS A 404 -5.03 6.39 -17.06
N ALA A 405 -4.87 6.44 -18.38
CA ALA A 405 -4.89 5.24 -19.22
C ALA A 405 -3.71 4.27 -18.97
N LEU A 406 -2.59 4.76 -18.43
CA LEU A 406 -1.35 4.00 -18.25
C LEU A 406 -1.13 3.58 -16.78
N CYS A 407 -0.90 4.55 -15.89
CA CYS A 407 -0.51 4.26 -14.49
C CYS A 407 -1.69 4.14 -13.52
N GLY A 408 -2.93 4.30 -13.98
CA GLY A 408 -4.13 4.20 -13.15
C GLY A 408 -4.30 5.30 -12.10
N THR A 409 -3.41 6.31 -12.09
CA THR A 409 -3.54 7.45 -11.17
C THR A 409 -4.78 8.26 -11.49
N GLU A 410 -5.49 8.65 -10.45
CA GLU A 410 -6.61 9.58 -10.52
C GLU A 410 -6.25 10.95 -9.97
N TRP A 411 -6.67 12.00 -10.66
CA TRP A 411 -6.46 13.37 -10.21
C TRP A 411 -7.70 14.22 -10.47
N HIS A 412 -7.95 15.14 -9.56
CA HIS A 412 -9.15 15.97 -9.59
C HIS A 412 -9.12 16.95 -10.75
N LEU A 413 -10.25 17.07 -11.47
CA LEU A 413 -10.51 18.14 -12.41
C LEU A 413 -11.91 18.68 -12.14
N VAL A 414 -12.06 20.00 -12.14
CA VAL A 414 -13.35 20.67 -11.92
C VAL A 414 -14.39 20.17 -12.94
N ARG A 415 -15.61 19.91 -12.46
CA ARG A 415 -16.64 19.19 -13.24
C ARG A 415 -17.06 19.92 -14.51
N ILE A 416 -17.09 21.25 -14.50
CA ILE A 416 -17.45 22.13 -15.62
C ILE A 416 -16.25 22.53 -16.49
N THR A 417 -15.25 21.66 -16.61
CA THR A 417 -14.03 21.93 -17.38
C THR A 417 -13.78 20.79 -18.38
N CYS A 418 -13.58 21.14 -19.65
CA CYS A 418 -13.25 20.17 -20.68
C CYS A 418 -11.92 19.50 -20.34
N SER A 419 -11.91 18.17 -20.28
CA SER A 419 -10.69 17.40 -19.98
C SER A 419 -9.64 17.36 -21.11
N GLN A 420 -9.90 18.03 -22.24
CA GLN A 420 -8.98 18.13 -23.37
C GLN A 420 -8.43 19.55 -23.54
N CYS A 421 -9.28 20.54 -23.84
CA CYS A 421 -8.84 21.92 -24.07
C CYS A 421 -8.88 22.82 -22.83
N LEU A 422 -9.38 22.32 -21.69
CA LEU A 422 -9.55 23.06 -20.42
C LEU A 422 -10.53 24.23 -20.48
N GLY A 423 -11.28 24.37 -21.58
CA GLY A 423 -12.37 25.33 -21.70
C GLY A 423 -13.54 24.98 -20.78
N THR A 424 -14.31 25.99 -20.36
CA THR A 424 -15.45 25.84 -19.44
C THR A 424 -16.81 26.13 -20.07
N ALA A 425 -16.84 26.50 -21.35
CA ALA A 425 -18.07 26.83 -22.06
C ALA A 425 -18.56 25.62 -22.88
N ASN A 426 -19.90 25.51 -22.99
CA ASN A 426 -20.58 24.57 -23.89
C ASN A 426 -20.13 23.11 -23.70
N ILE A 427 -20.17 22.63 -22.46
CA ILE A 427 -19.95 21.23 -22.12
C ILE A 427 -21.33 20.56 -22.02
N ALA A 428 -21.54 19.50 -22.81
CA ALA A 428 -22.79 18.74 -22.84
C ALA A 428 -22.55 17.27 -22.47
N TYR A 429 -23.55 16.66 -21.83
CA TYR A 429 -23.52 15.27 -21.40
C TYR A 429 -24.55 14.44 -22.16
N HIS A 430 -24.09 13.37 -22.82
CA HIS A 430 -24.92 12.49 -23.65
C HIS A 430 -24.99 11.09 -23.04
N SER A 431 -26.15 10.46 -23.13
CA SER A 431 -26.39 9.08 -22.70
C SER A 431 -27.27 8.36 -23.70
N ILE A 432 -27.11 7.04 -23.80
CA ILE A 432 -28.00 6.20 -24.60
C ILE A 432 -29.32 6.04 -23.86
N GLU A 433 -30.43 6.17 -24.59
CA GLU A 433 -31.77 6.00 -24.03
C GLU A 433 -31.95 4.59 -23.45
N GLY A 434 -32.55 4.49 -22.25
CA GLY A 434 -32.76 3.22 -21.56
C GLY A 434 -31.55 2.70 -20.76
N ASP A 435 -30.39 3.34 -20.84
CA ASP A 435 -29.23 2.99 -20.00
C ASP A 435 -29.40 3.53 -18.56
N SER A 436 -28.75 2.88 -17.60
CA SER A 436 -28.59 3.30 -16.20
C SER A 436 -28.13 4.76 -16.05
N GLY A 437 -27.47 5.28 -17.09
CA GLY A 437 -26.83 6.58 -17.10
C GLY A 437 -25.61 6.65 -16.19
N ALA A 438 -25.07 5.50 -15.78
CA ALA A 438 -23.79 5.37 -15.09
C ALA A 438 -22.62 5.77 -15.99
N ILE A 439 -22.74 5.58 -17.31
CA ILE A 439 -21.76 6.00 -18.31
C ILE A 439 -22.40 7.10 -19.17
N ARG A 440 -21.67 8.20 -19.37
CA ARG A 440 -22.08 9.29 -20.27
C ARG A 440 -20.89 9.77 -21.10
N ALA A 441 -21.15 10.38 -22.24
CA ALA A 441 -20.14 11.14 -22.98
C ALA A 441 -20.18 12.60 -22.54
N GLU A 442 -19.09 13.11 -22.01
CA GLU A 442 -18.87 14.55 -21.85
C GLU A 442 -18.27 15.08 -23.14
N SER A 443 -18.99 15.97 -23.83
CA SER A 443 -18.59 16.60 -25.08
C SER A 443 -18.26 18.08 -24.88
N CYS A 444 -17.41 18.63 -25.74
CA CYS A 444 -17.04 20.03 -25.73
C CYS A 444 -17.12 20.62 -27.14
N ASP A 445 -17.96 21.64 -27.32
CA ASP A 445 -18.17 22.29 -28.62
C ASP A 445 -16.97 23.13 -29.06
N GLN A 446 -16.07 23.52 -28.14
CA GLN A 446 -14.91 24.34 -28.49
C GLN A 446 -13.82 23.56 -29.21
N CYS A 447 -13.54 22.33 -28.77
CA CYS A 447 -12.51 21.47 -29.37
C CYS A 447 -13.09 20.28 -30.13
N HIS A 448 -14.41 20.16 -30.19
CA HIS A 448 -15.13 19.03 -30.80
C HIS A 448 -14.62 17.67 -30.33
N THR A 449 -14.25 17.58 -29.04
CA THR A 449 -13.87 16.30 -28.43
C THR A 449 -14.88 15.83 -27.41
N TYR A 450 -14.94 14.51 -27.21
CA TYR A 450 -15.63 13.91 -26.09
C TYR A 450 -14.73 12.97 -25.29
N ARG A 451 -15.07 12.78 -24.03
CA ARG A 451 -14.50 11.76 -23.15
C ARG A 451 -15.61 11.18 -22.29
N ARG A 452 -15.55 9.88 -21.99
CA ARG A 452 -16.53 9.26 -21.11
C ARG A 452 -16.39 9.78 -19.68
N ILE A 453 -17.52 9.92 -19.01
CA ILE A 453 -17.62 10.23 -17.58
C ILE A 453 -18.50 9.17 -16.92
N LEU A 454 -17.95 8.54 -15.88
CA LEU A 454 -18.57 7.44 -15.16
C LEU A 454 -19.08 7.93 -13.80
N TYR A 455 -20.28 7.50 -13.41
CA TYR A 455 -20.96 7.91 -12.19
C TYR A 455 -21.04 6.75 -11.21
N GLN A 456 -20.14 6.71 -10.24
CA GLN A 456 -20.05 5.62 -9.27
C GLN A 456 -21.27 5.55 -8.33
N GLU A 457 -22.02 6.65 -8.20
CA GLU A 457 -23.27 6.71 -7.42
C GLU A 457 -24.39 5.85 -8.03
N LYS A 458 -24.33 5.60 -9.35
CA LYS A 458 -25.33 4.83 -10.10
C LYS A 458 -24.96 3.37 -10.23
N ASP A 459 -23.67 3.10 -10.38
CA ASP A 459 -23.11 1.75 -10.37
C ASP A 459 -21.76 1.80 -9.67
N THR A 460 -21.68 1.17 -8.51
CA THR A 460 -20.47 1.19 -7.67
C THR A 460 -19.31 0.41 -8.27
N ASN A 461 -19.58 -0.43 -9.28
CA ASN A 461 -18.61 -1.34 -9.90
C ASN A 461 -17.99 -0.78 -11.19
N VAL A 462 -18.28 0.47 -11.56
CA VAL A 462 -17.68 1.11 -12.75
C VAL A 462 -16.15 1.10 -12.69
N ASP A 463 -15.52 0.71 -13.79
CA ASP A 463 -14.07 0.78 -14.02
C ASP A 463 -13.80 1.64 -15.27
N PRO A 464 -13.02 2.73 -15.15
CA PRO A 464 -12.77 3.66 -16.26
C PRO A 464 -12.20 3.04 -17.54
N VAL A 465 -11.46 1.93 -17.46
CA VAL A 465 -10.91 1.25 -18.64
C VAL A 465 -11.91 0.23 -19.18
N ALA A 466 -12.56 -0.54 -18.31
CA ALA A 466 -13.50 -1.58 -18.70
C ALA A 466 -14.78 -1.01 -19.29
N ASP A 467 -15.41 -0.04 -18.63
CA ASP A 467 -16.68 0.56 -19.06
C ASP A 467 -16.50 1.45 -20.29
N ASP A 468 -15.32 2.06 -20.44
CA ASP A 468 -14.97 2.74 -21.68
C ASP A 468 -14.91 1.77 -22.86
N LEU A 469 -14.34 0.57 -22.65
CA LEU A 469 -14.32 -0.47 -23.66
C LEU A 469 -15.69 -1.14 -23.87
N GLY A 470 -16.47 -1.29 -22.81
CA GLY A 470 -17.79 -1.93 -22.85
C GLY A 470 -18.90 -1.05 -23.41
N SER A 471 -18.61 0.20 -23.79
CA SER A 471 -19.61 1.14 -24.30
C SER A 471 -19.24 1.72 -25.67
N LEU A 472 -18.58 0.96 -26.55
CA LEU A 472 -18.18 1.41 -27.90
C LEU A 472 -19.35 1.92 -28.77
N ALA A 473 -20.58 1.47 -28.51
CA ALA A 473 -21.76 2.02 -29.18
C ALA A 473 -21.89 3.54 -28.99
N LEU A 474 -21.46 4.06 -27.82
CA LEU A 474 -21.41 5.49 -27.57
C LEU A 474 -20.34 6.19 -28.41
N ASP A 475 -19.22 5.54 -28.73
CA ASP A 475 -18.22 6.13 -29.63
C ASP A 475 -18.80 6.35 -31.03
N LEU A 476 -19.59 5.39 -31.55
CA LEU A 476 -20.25 5.51 -32.85
C LEU A 476 -21.20 6.71 -32.89
N LEU A 477 -22.10 6.82 -31.90
CA LEU A 477 -23.06 7.92 -31.82
C LEU A 477 -22.38 9.29 -31.68
N MET A 478 -21.32 9.38 -30.88
CA MET A 478 -20.57 10.63 -30.72
C MET A 478 -19.82 11.01 -32.00
N SER A 479 -19.29 10.02 -32.74
CA SER A 479 -18.65 10.24 -34.04
C SER A 479 -19.66 10.72 -35.09
N GLU A 480 -20.87 10.14 -35.14
CA GLU A 480 -21.95 10.59 -36.03
C GLU A 480 -22.40 12.03 -35.70
N ALA A 481 -22.36 12.40 -34.42
CA ALA A 481 -22.61 13.76 -33.94
C ALA A 481 -21.46 14.74 -34.20
N GLY A 482 -20.36 14.30 -34.85
CA GLY A 482 -19.24 15.16 -35.23
C GLY A 482 -18.20 15.42 -34.13
N TYR A 483 -18.17 14.60 -33.08
CA TYR A 483 -17.15 14.68 -32.04
C TYR A 483 -16.08 13.62 -32.20
N HIS A 484 -14.84 13.99 -31.88
CA HIS A 484 -13.70 13.09 -31.86
C HIS A 484 -13.36 12.66 -30.44
N ARG A 485 -12.86 11.45 -30.29
CA ARG A 485 -12.50 10.94 -28.97
C ARG A 485 -11.22 11.61 -28.47
N GLY A 486 -11.25 12.17 -27.25
CA GLY A 486 -10.09 12.88 -26.69
C GLY A 486 -8.86 12.00 -26.41
N SER A 487 -9.06 10.68 -26.27
CA SER A 487 -7.99 9.68 -26.09
C SER A 487 -8.54 8.26 -26.23
N GLY A 488 -7.72 7.34 -26.76
CA GLY A 488 -8.09 5.93 -26.93
C GLY A 488 -8.12 5.12 -25.63
N ASN A 489 -8.60 3.87 -25.74
CA ASN A 489 -8.56 2.90 -24.66
C ASN A 489 -7.21 2.14 -24.69
N PRO A 490 -6.54 1.94 -23.53
CA PRO A 490 -5.24 1.27 -23.46
C PRO A 490 -5.30 -0.24 -23.72
N LEU A 491 -6.45 -0.79 -24.09
CA LEU A 491 -6.60 -2.19 -24.46
C LEU A 491 -7.10 -2.36 -25.91
N LEU A 492 -7.41 -1.28 -26.63
CA LEU A 492 -7.96 -1.30 -27.98
C LEU A 492 -7.15 -0.44 -28.95
N TRP A 493 -6.59 -1.06 -29.99
CA TRP A 493 -5.92 -0.39 -31.10
C TRP A 493 -6.64 -0.67 -32.42
N HIS A 494 -6.75 0.37 -33.23
CA HIS A 494 -7.16 0.28 -34.63
C HIS A 494 -6.13 1.04 -35.46
N ARG A 495 -5.94 0.64 -36.71
CA ARG A 495 -5.31 1.54 -37.68
C ARG A 495 -6.32 2.64 -38.01
N PRO A 496 -5.91 3.92 -38.02
CA PRO A 496 -6.79 5.01 -38.41
C PRO A 496 -7.32 4.85 -39.84
#